data_AF-A0A534ZI22-F1
#
_entry.id   AF-A0A534ZI22-F1
#
_cell.length_a   1.000
_cell.length_b   1.000
_cell.length_c   1.000
_cell.angle_alpha   90.00
_cell.angle_beta   90.00
_cell.angle_gamma   90.00
#
_symmetry.space_group_name_H-M   'P 1'
#
loop_
_entity.id
_entity.type
_entity.pdbx_description
1 polymer ?
#
loop_
_entity_poly.entity_id
_entity_poly.type
_entity_poly.pdbx_seq_one_letter_code
_entity_poly.pdbx_strand_id
1 'polypeptide(L)'
;MFAKNNFLAKPFDEESCENVAQGRYNSAADKLTAMGICPLCQSNANQKATGSSVITQFDNANASMYPCPASTTTTTTTTTSTTSSTTSTTSTTLLPGSTTTTLPLPTTTTTSTSTTTSTLGCTCAGGTPSQMTFTTGLRTGACGHLASDTNPNFFTLQCAGLYVGGAGVGVPLPFAIPTNSTTVTNVTACAGTSLTLSGTTPAEAGNNRCSGGSNHNGSCTTNADCPGGKCNFLICTNAGCLFGPPLPLPNGAHLNAATSTCVINTITGNGSGTGDCNAGTITNYSLPLSSDIFLAGDLLAMRCVGGTTPGATCAAGGGCGTVAPGSCPGGTCVNDNGRCTDNGAACCSDADCNTGAGATCETGACSGGTNNGNGCITSADCPGGGQCRTFIQPCPICEPTSHKCNGGPNDALACTPVSTPDDGDYPTSHECPPNTSLSIGALPIALHNDTGTISLTAQNKTDQNNVFCGYCKNKFTNAFRNPFVACNTNTDCASFTGFTSCGQRTSGAFSSADIARTIYETGLPAGPLTTGGPAVHQILVSIFCIPPTFSPAVDAAADLPGPGAVAFDGSVVMTP
;
A
#
# COMPACT_ATOMS: atom_id res chain seq x y z
N MET A 1 24.51 3.70 -27.68
CA MET A 1 25.74 4.41 -27.27
C MET A 1 26.00 3.99 -25.83
N PHE A 2 26.98 3.12 -25.58
CA PHE A 2 27.23 2.59 -24.24
C PHE A 2 27.63 3.71 -23.28
N ALA A 3 27.02 3.76 -22.09
CA ALA A 3 27.34 4.71 -21.06
C ALA A 3 28.83 4.63 -20.72
N LYS A 4 29.52 5.77 -20.68
CA LYS A 4 30.90 5.85 -20.19
C LYS A 4 30.89 5.48 -18.70
N ASN A 5 31.55 4.38 -18.34
CA ASN A 5 31.76 4.00 -16.95
C ASN A 5 32.59 5.08 -16.23
N ASN A 6 31.97 5.77 -15.27
CA ASN A 6 32.61 6.76 -14.38
C ASN A 6 33.68 6.16 -13.45
N PHE A 7 33.91 4.85 -13.51
CA PHE A 7 34.87 4.12 -12.65
C PHE A 7 36.29 4.02 -13.20
N LEU A 8 36.62 4.68 -14.32
CA LEU A 8 37.98 4.69 -14.91
C LEU A 8 38.61 3.29 -15.05
N ALA A 9 37.81 2.24 -15.25
CA ALA A 9 38.23 0.84 -15.33
C ALA A 9 38.99 0.30 -14.10
N LYS A 10 38.83 0.91 -12.91
CA LYS A 10 39.31 0.29 -11.67
C LYS A 10 38.30 -0.75 -11.17
N PRO A 11 38.75 -1.94 -10.74
CA PRO A 11 37.88 -2.88 -10.04
C PRO A 11 37.40 -2.20 -8.75
N PHE A 12 36.09 -2.06 -8.61
CA PHE A 12 35.45 -1.75 -7.34
C PHE A 12 35.25 -3.08 -6.64
N ASP A 13 35.81 -3.20 -5.43
CA ASP A 13 35.64 -4.37 -4.57
C ASP A 13 34.54 -4.03 -3.57
N GLU A 14 33.29 -4.28 -3.98
CA GLU A 14 32.10 -3.95 -3.19
C GLU A 14 32.10 -4.72 -1.86
N GLU A 15 32.51 -5.99 -1.92
CA GLU A 15 32.53 -6.91 -0.80
C GLU A 15 33.46 -6.40 0.32
N SER A 16 34.65 -5.90 -0.04
CA SER A 16 35.54 -5.28 0.96
C SER A 16 34.96 -4.00 1.57
N CYS A 17 34.21 -3.20 0.81
CA CYS A 17 33.60 -1.97 1.31
C CYS A 17 32.48 -2.27 2.31
N GLU A 18 31.65 -3.26 1.99
CA GLU A 18 30.53 -3.72 2.81
C GLU A 18 31.01 -4.35 4.11
N ASN A 19 32.04 -5.20 4.05
CA ASN A 19 32.65 -5.79 5.24
C ASN A 19 33.24 -4.73 6.19
N VAL A 20 33.83 -3.66 5.64
CA VAL A 20 34.33 -2.53 6.45
C VAL A 20 33.17 -1.74 7.08
N ALA A 21 32.10 -1.49 6.33
CA ALA A 21 30.92 -0.78 6.83
C ALA A 21 30.21 -1.58 7.93
N GLN A 22 29.97 -2.87 7.69
CA GLN A 22 29.37 -3.78 8.66
C GLN A 22 30.23 -3.92 9.92
N GLY A 23 31.57 -4.00 9.76
CA GLY A 23 32.50 -4.02 10.89
C GLY A 23 32.43 -2.77 11.76
N ARG A 24 32.33 -1.58 11.15
CA ARG A 24 32.15 -0.31 11.88
C ARG A 24 30.82 -0.24 12.61
N TYR A 25 29.75 -0.68 11.95
CA TYR A 25 28.42 -0.74 12.54
C TYR A 25 28.37 -1.69 13.75
N ASN A 26 28.89 -2.91 13.60
CA ASN A 26 28.96 -3.91 14.68
C ASN A 26 29.78 -3.40 15.87
N SER A 27 30.89 -2.70 15.60
CA SER A 27 31.71 -2.08 16.64
C SER A 27 30.96 -0.96 17.40
N ALA A 28 30.08 -0.22 16.73
CA ALA A 28 29.24 0.78 17.37
C ALA A 28 28.12 0.12 18.20
N ALA A 29 27.49 -0.94 17.69
CA ALA A 29 26.49 -1.72 18.40
C ALA A 29 27.05 -2.34 19.69
N ASP A 30 28.29 -2.84 19.66
CA ASP A 30 28.98 -3.36 20.85
C ASP A 30 29.22 -2.27 21.90
N LYS A 31 29.63 -1.07 21.49
CA LYS A 31 29.79 0.07 22.41
C LYS A 31 28.47 0.50 23.04
N LEU A 32 27.41 0.61 22.25
CA LEU A 32 26.08 1.00 22.73
C LEU A 32 25.51 -0.04 23.70
N THR A 33 25.69 -1.33 23.40
CA THR A 33 25.26 -2.41 24.30
C THR A 33 26.06 -2.40 25.61
N ALA A 34 27.38 -2.15 25.55
CA ALA A 34 28.23 -2.05 26.73
C ALA A 34 27.84 -0.88 27.68
N MET A 35 27.17 0.14 27.15
CA MET A 35 26.65 1.25 27.96
C MET A 35 25.35 0.90 28.71
N GLY A 36 24.70 -0.24 28.41
CA GLY A 36 23.48 -0.68 29.07
C GLY A 36 22.25 0.21 28.82
N ILE A 37 22.34 1.12 27.85
CA ILE A 37 21.29 2.11 27.53
C ILE A 37 20.28 1.60 26.48
N CYS A 38 20.55 0.45 25.86
CA CYS A 38 19.70 -0.08 24.78
C CYS A 38 18.50 -0.88 25.36
N PRO A 39 17.27 -0.61 24.92
CA PRO A 39 16.10 -1.41 25.27
C PRO A 39 16.17 -2.82 24.65
N LEU A 40 15.36 -3.76 25.15
CA LEU A 40 15.36 -5.16 24.69
C LEU A 40 15.09 -5.32 23.19
N CYS A 41 14.32 -4.42 22.58
CA CYS A 41 14.07 -4.39 21.14
C CYS A 41 15.32 -4.04 20.32
N GLN A 42 16.30 -3.33 20.91
CA GLN A 42 17.62 -3.06 20.33
C GLN A 42 18.72 -3.85 21.05
N SER A 43 18.49 -5.13 21.32
CA SER A 43 19.58 -6.00 21.79
C SER A 43 20.76 -6.00 20.82
N ASN A 44 21.96 -6.32 21.30
CA ASN A 44 23.16 -6.42 20.45
C ASN A 44 22.93 -7.33 19.23
N ALA A 45 22.19 -8.44 19.43
CA ALA A 45 21.82 -9.37 18.38
C ALA A 45 20.89 -8.71 17.34
N ASN A 46 19.87 -7.97 17.78
CA ASN A 46 18.95 -7.28 16.87
C ASN A 46 19.66 -6.17 16.08
N GLN A 47 20.54 -5.40 16.71
CA GLN A 47 21.34 -4.38 16.01
C GLN A 47 22.21 -5.04 14.93
N LYS A 48 22.98 -6.07 15.26
CA LYS A 48 23.83 -6.78 14.28
C LYS A 48 23.01 -7.43 13.15
N ALA A 49 21.83 -7.96 13.46
CA ALA A 49 20.90 -8.48 12.45
C ALA A 49 20.42 -7.38 11.49
N THR A 50 20.13 -6.18 11.99
CA THR A 50 19.81 -5.01 11.16
C THR A 50 20.97 -4.66 10.23
N GLY A 51 22.19 -4.61 10.75
CA GLY A 51 23.40 -4.36 9.94
C GLY A 51 23.56 -5.37 8.81
N SER A 52 23.35 -6.66 9.09
CA SER A 52 23.37 -7.71 8.06
C SER A 52 22.24 -7.56 7.05
N SER A 53 21.01 -7.24 7.49
CA SER A 53 19.86 -7.06 6.60
C SER A 53 20.02 -5.89 5.64
N VAL A 54 20.69 -4.82 6.06
CA VAL A 54 20.97 -3.65 5.22
C VAL A 54 21.97 -3.98 4.12
N ILE A 55 23.03 -4.75 4.42
CA ILE A 55 23.96 -5.24 3.39
C ILE A 55 23.21 -6.11 2.37
N THR A 56 22.40 -7.06 2.82
CA THR A 56 21.57 -7.88 1.93
C THR A 56 20.59 -7.06 1.08
N GLN A 57 20.07 -5.94 1.59
CA GLN A 57 19.24 -5.02 0.82
C GLN A 57 20.04 -4.34 -0.30
N PHE A 58 21.27 -3.89 -0.01
CA PHE A 58 22.18 -3.33 -1.00
C PHE A 58 22.63 -4.35 -2.04
N ASP A 59 22.90 -5.60 -1.65
CA ASP A 59 23.21 -6.70 -2.57
C ASP A 59 22.09 -6.92 -3.58
N ASN A 60 20.85 -7.00 -3.10
CA ASN A 60 19.68 -7.18 -3.94
C ASN A 60 19.47 -5.98 -4.87
N ALA A 61 19.69 -4.76 -4.39
CA ALA A 61 19.62 -3.55 -5.20
C ALA A 61 20.73 -3.53 -6.28
N ASN A 62 21.96 -3.90 -5.93
CA ASN A 62 23.09 -4.00 -6.85
C ASN A 62 22.84 -5.08 -7.92
N ALA A 63 22.32 -6.25 -7.54
CA ALA A 63 21.96 -7.31 -8.47
C ALA A 63 20.87 -6.89 -9.47
N SER A 64 19.96 -6.00 -9.07
CA SER A 64 18.92 -5.44 -9.94
C SER A 64 19.45 -4.41 -10.95
N MET A 65 20.53 -3.70 -10.61
CA MET A 65 21.14 -2.64 -11.43
C MET A 65 22.27 -3.14 -12.33
N TYR A 66 22.99 -4.16 -11.88
CA TYR A 66 24.12 -4.76 -12.59
C TYR A 66 23.93 -6.28 -12.72
N PRO A 67 23.04 -6.74 -13.61
CA PRO A 67 22.89 -8.17 -13.88
C PRO A 67 24.15 -8.69 -14.58
N CYS A 68 25.05 -9.31 -13.82
CA CYS A 68 26.17 -10.06 -14.37
C CYS A 68 25.65 -11.41 -14.91
N PRO A 69 26.04 -11.84 -16.13
CA PRO A 69 25.81 -13.21 -16.55
C PRO A 69 26.57 -14.15 -15.60
N ALA A 70 25.90 -15.20 -15.12
CA ALA A 70 26.48 -16.16 -14.19
C ALA A 70 27.85 -16.65 -14.67
N SER A 71 28.90 -16.35 -13.90
CA SER A 71 30.24 -16.89 -14.18
C SER A 71 30.22 -18.39 -13.93
N THR A 72 30.43 -19.16 -14.99
CA THR A 72 30.62 -20.61 -14.92
C THR A 72 32.03 -20.87 -14.36
N THR A 73 32.12 -21.23 -13.08
CA THR A 73 33.37 -21.69 -12.46
C THR A 73 33.81 -22.97 -13.16
N THR A 74 34.80 -22.86 -14.05
CA THR A 74 35.42 -24.00 -14.72
C THR A 74 36.58 -24.51 -13.87
N THR A 75 36.35 -25.60 -13.13
CA THR A 75 37.42 -26.35 -12.48
C THR A 75 38.16 -27.15 -13.55
N THR A 76 39.43 -26.81 -13.78
CA THR A 76 40.32 -27.47 -14.73
C THR A 76 40.75 -28.84 -14.20
N THR A 77 40.29 -29.92 -14.83
CA THR A 77 40.93 -31.23 -14.71
C THR A 77 41.22 -31.80 -16.09
N THR A 78 42.50 -31.93 -16.37
CA THR A 78 43.10 -32.42 -17.61
C THR A 78 42.88 -33.92 -17.76
N THR A 79 42.21 -34.37 -18.83
CA THR A 79 42.42 -35.72 -19.40
C THR A 79 42.05 -35.77 -20.89
N THR A 80 43.07 -36.14 -21.66
CA THR A 80 43.22 -36.74 -22.99
C THR A 80 42.00 -37.02 -23.89
N SER A 81 42.17 -36.66 -25.15
CA SER A 81 41.30 -36.82 -26.32
C SER A 81 40.93 -38.27 -26.67
N THR A 82 39.67 -38.49 -27.05
CA THR A 82 39.27 -39.41 -28.12
C THR A 82 38.09 -38.84 -28.88
N THR A 83 38.25 -38.68 -30.20
CA THR A 83 37.25 -38.32 -31.18
C THR A 83 36.19 -39.42 -31.37
N SER A 84 34.92 -39.07 -31.26
CA SER A 84 33.80 -39.81 -31.86
C SER A 84 32.65 -38.87 -32.18
N SER A 85 32.27 -38.87 -33.46
CA SER A 85 31.12 -38.18 -34.05
C SER A 85 29.80 -38.88 -33.70
N THR A 86 28.77 -38.15 -33.26
CA THR A 86 27.37 -38.41 -33.64
C THR A 86 26.45 -37.25 -33.21
N THR A 87 25.75 -36.72 -34.23
CA THR A 87 24.43 -36.06 -34.29
C THR A 87 23.66 -35.88 -32.97
N SER A 88 23.32 -34.61 -32.64
CA SER A 88 22.38 -34.26 -31.57
C SER A 88 21.09 -33.71 -32.17
N THR A 89 20.01 -34.48 -32.01
CA THR A 89 18.62 -34.08 -32.21
C THR A 89 18.17 -33.10 -31.12
N THR A 90 17.54 -32.01 -31.53
CA THR A 90 16.85 -31.04 -30.66
C THR A 90 15.80 -31.75 -29.81
N SER A 91 15.87 -31.59 -28.49
CA SER A 91 14.80 -31.96 -27.55
C SER A 91 14.57 -30.78 -26.63
N THR A 92 13.43 -30.11 -26.81
CA THR A 92 12.89 -29.10 -25.90
C THR A 92 12.36 -29.80 -24.64
N THR A 93 13.04 -29.62 -23.51
CA THR A 93 12.53 -29.95 -22.17
C THR A 93 11.73 -28.77 -21.63
N LEU A 94 10.40 -28.91 -21.62
CA LEU A 94 9.45 -28.09 -20.87
C LEU A 94 9.51 -28.49 -19.37
N LEU A 95 9.53 -27.51 -18.48
CA LEU A 95 9.38 -27.70 -17.03
C LEU A 95 7.98 -28.26 -16.70
N PRO A 96 7.84 -29.16 -15.71
CA PRO A 96 6.56 -29.73 -15.31
C PRO A 96 5.71 -28.74 -14.51
N GLY A 97 4.48 -28.52 -14.99
CA GLY A 97 3.44 -27.74 -14.34
C GLY A 97 2.78 -28.47 -13.17
N SER A 98 2.28 -27.67 -12.23
CA SER A 98 1.57 -28.05 -11.01
C SER A 98 0.39 -28.99 -11.29
N THR A 99 0.35 -30.10 -10.57
CA THR A 99 -0.79 -31.02 -10.49
C THR A 99 -1.93 -30.41 -9.68
N THR A 100 -3.05 -30.13 -10.35
CA THR A 100 -4.35 -29.85 -9.71
C THR A 100 -5.12 -31.16 -9.58
N THR A 101 -5.48 -31.53 -8.35
CA THR A 101 -6.31 -32.69 -8.04
C THR A 101 -7.76 -32.41 -8.47
N THR A 102 -8.25 -33.09 -9.49
CA THR A 102 -9.67 -33.08 -9.89
C THR A 102 -10.43 -34.19 -9.15
N LEU A 103 -11.45 -33.82 -8.36
CA LEU A 103 -12.48 -34.76 -7.88
C LEU A 103 -13.33 -35.28 -9.07
N PRO A 104 -13.83 -36.53 -9.04
CA PRO A 104 -14.70 -37.05 -10.09
C PRO A 104 -16.10 -36.40 -10.05
N LEU A 105 -16.50 -35.88 -11.20
CA LEU A 105 -17.81 -35.30 -11.52
C LEU A 105 -18.88 -36.41 -11.62
N PRO A 106 -20.07 -36.27 -11.00
CA PRO A 106 -21.20 -37.13 -11.33
C PRO A 106 -21.74 -36.76 -12.72
N THR A 107 -21.90 -37.77 -13.58
CA THR A 107 -22.58 -37.65 -14.88
C THR A 107 -24.04 -37.25 -14.70
N THR A 108 -24.35 -35.98 -14.96
CA THR A 108 -25.72 -35.50 -15.17
C THR A 108 -26.03 -35.45 -16.66
N THR A 109 -27.06 -36.20 -17.05
CA THR A 109 -27.64 -36.21 -18.39
C THR A 109 -28.16 -34.83 -18.77
N THR A 110 -27.61 -34.23 -19.82
CA THR A 110 -28.07 -32.95 -20.37
C THR A 110 -29.33 -33.17 -21.20
N THR A 111 -30.49 -32.83 -20.64
CA THR A 111 -31.70 -32.57 -21.45
C THR A 111 -31.52 -31.20 -22.08
N SER A 112 -31.33 -31.16 -23.40
CA SER A 112 -31.26 -29.93 -24.18
C SER A 112 -32.65 -29.30 -24.28
N THR A 113 -32.96 -28.41 -23.34
CA THR A 113 -34.10 -27.49 -23.44
C THR A 113 -33.64 -26.27 -24.22
N SER A 114 -34.16 -26.07 -25.42
CA SER A 114 -33.96 -24.86 -26.21
C SER A 114 -34.66 -23.68 -25.53
N THR A 115 -33.94 -22.91 -24.72
CA THR A 115 -34.40 -21.60 -24.27
C THR A 115 -34.12 -20.59 -25.38
N THR A 116 -35.17 -20.10 -26.04
CA THR A 116 -35.12 -18.86 -26.82
C THR A 116 -34.67 -17.73 -25.90
N THR A 117 -33.38 -17.37 -25.95
CA THR A 117 -32.87 -16.15 -25.31
C THR A 117 -33.36 -14.98 -26.14
N SER A 118 -34.45 -14.36 -25.71
CA SER A 118 -34.75 -12.99 -26.12
C SER A 118 -33.56 -12.14 -25.70
N THR A 119 -32.80 -11.61 -26.65
CA THR A 119 -31.79 -10.59 -26.39
C THR A 119 -32.54 -9.36 -25.89
N LEU A 120 -32.69 -9.23 -24.57
CA LEU A 120 -33.18 -8.01 -23.96
C LEU A 120 -32.19 -6.92 -24.36
N GLY A 121 -32.66 -5.91 -25.09
CA GLY A 121 -31.89 -4.69 -25.27
C GLY A 121 -31.56 -4.07 -23.92
N CYS A 122 -30.56 -3.19 -23.90
CA CYS A 122 -30.27 -2.41 -22.70
C CYS A 122 -31.45 -1.49 -22.37
N THR A 123 -31.88 -1.49 -21.12
CA THR A 123 -32.99 -0.67 -20.61
C THR A 123 -32.54 0.32 -19.53
N CYS A 124 -31.23 0.59 -19.44
CA CYS A 124 -30.72 1.66 -18.60
C CYS A 124 -31.28 3.02 -19.05
N ALA A 125 -31.60 3.89 -18.09
CA ALA A 125 -32.03 5.24 -18.39
C ALA A 125 -30.92 5.97 -19.16
N GLY A 126 -31.27 6.75 -20.19
CA GLY A 126 -30.28 7.47 -21.01
C GLY A 126 -29.60 6.63 -22.11
N GLY A 127 -29.90 5.34 -22.22
CA GLY A 127 -29.37 4.45 -23.27
C GLY A 127 -28.28 3.50 -22.76
N THR A 128 -27.62 2.80 -23.69
CA THR A 128 -26.58 1.82 -23.36
C THR A 128 -25.31 2.55 -22.90
N PRO A 129 -24.82 2.33 -21.67
CA PRO A 129 -23.56 2.92 -21.24
C PRO A 129 -22.36 2.17 -21.84
N SER A 130 -21.29 2.90 -22.13
CA SER A 130 -19.99 2.36 -22.56
C SER A 130 -18.99 2.27 -21.40
N GLN A 131 -19.07 3.19 -20.43
CA GLN A 131 -18.17 3.24 -19.28
C GLN A 131 -18.90 3.68 -18.01
N MET A 132 -18.30 3.30 -16.88
CA MET A 132 -18.60 3.84 -15.56
C MET A 132 -17.34 4.47 -14.99
N THR A 133 -17.49 5.68 -14.46
CA THR A 133 -16.42 6.40 -13.79
C THR A 133 -16.78 6.54 -12.32
N PHE A 134 -15.91 6.06 -11.43
CA PHE A 134 -16.03 6.27 -10.00
C PHE A 134 -14.97 7.26 -9.54
N THR A 135 -15.36 8.27 -8.76
CA THR A 135 -14.44 9.23 -8.14
C THR A 135 -14.63 9.18 -6.63
N THR A 136 -13.57 8.84 -5.91
CA THR A 136 -13.55 8.83 -4.43
C THR A 136 -13.87 10.22 -3.88
N GLY A 137 -14.62 10.30 -2.80
CA GLY A 137 -14.96 11.52 -2.10
C GLY A 137 -14.73 11.38 -0.60
N LEU A 138 -14.94 12.47 0.12
CA LEU A 138 -14.89 12.48 1.58
C LEU A 138 -16.27 12.27 2.16
N ARG A 139 -16.36 11.33 3.10
CA ARG A 139 -17.51 11.25 4.00
C ARG A 139 -17.14 10.70 5.36
N THR A 140 -17.67 11.33 6.40
CA THR A 140 -17.68 10.83 7.77
C THR A 140 -18.89 9.94 8.00
N GLY A 141 -18.71 8.78 8.62
CA GLY A 141 -19.80 7.88 8.96
C GLY A 141 -19.29 6.49 9.30
N ALA A 142 -20.22 5.60 9.65
CA ALA A 142 -19.94 4.17 9.84
C ALA A 142 -20.25 3.41 8.55
N CYS A 143 -19.24 2.73 8.00
CA CYS A 143 -19.40 1.83 6.87
C CYS A 143 -19.28 0.37 7.29
N GLY A 144 -18.98 0.08 8.56
CA GLY A 144 -18.87 -1.28 9.02
C GLY A 144 -18.73 -1.40 10.53
N HIS A 145 -18.52 -2.63 10.99
CA HIS A 145 -18.20 -2.90 12.39
C HIS A 145 -17.51 -4.26 12.55
N LEU A 146 -16.87 -4.45 13.69
CA LEU A 146 -16.39 -5.74 14.17
C LEU A 146 -17.36 -6.32 15.18
N ALA A 147 -17.63 -7.61 15.03
CA ALA A 147 -18.36 -8.43 15.97
C ALA A 147 -17.39 -9.43 16.61
N SER A 148 -17.45 -9.61 17.93
CA SER A 148 -16.84 -10.74 18.65
C SER A 148 -17.88 -11.84 18.92
N ASP A 149 -17.48 -12.94 19.55
CA ASP A 149 -18.42 -14.00 19.94
C ASP A 149 -19.43 -13.55 21.02
N THR A 150 -19.16 -12.44 21.72
CA THR A 150 -19.96 -11.94 22.86
C THR A 150 -20.51 -10.53 22.64
N ASN A 151 -19.92 -9.75 21.74
CA ASN A 151 -20.35 -8.39 21.42
C ASN A 151 -20.50 -8.22 19.91
N PRO A 152 -21.74 -8.08 19.39
CA PRO A 152 -21.97 -8.01 17.95
C PRO A 152 -21.47 -6.71 17.30
N ASN A 153 -21.14 -5.66 18.06
CA ASN A 153 -20.75 -4.35 17.52
C ASN A 153 -19.74 -3.65 18.45
N PHE A 154 -18.59 -4.26 18.72
CA PHE A 154 -17.64 -3.71 19.71
C PHE A 154 -16.74 -2.61 19.14
N PHE A 155 -16.59 -2.55 17.81
CA PHE A 155 -15.73 -1.58 17.14
C PHE A 155 -16.35 -1.15 15.80
N THR A 156 -16.45 0.14 15.54
CA THR A 156 -17.03 0.69 14.30
C THR A 156 -15.95 0.92 13.25
N LEU A 157 -16.23 0.54 12.00
CA LEU A 157 -15.38 0.84 10.85
C LEU A 157 -15.92 2.07 10.13
N GLN A 158 -15.08 3.07 9.94
CA GLN A 158 -15.45 4.33 9.31
C GLN A 158 -15.45 4.24 7.79
N CYS A 159 -16.34 4.99 7.15
CA CYS A 159 -16.28 5.20 5.70
C CYS A 159 -14.99 5.93 5.31
N ALA A 160 -14.51 5.72 4.07
CA ALA A 160 -13.24 6.27 3.57
C ALA A 160 -11.99 5.84 4.39
N GLY A 161 -12.13 4.80 5.22
CA GLY A 161 -11.04 4.24 6.03
C GLY A 161 -10.49 2.94 5.44
N LEU A 162 -9.17 2.76 5.58
CA LEU A 162 -8.47 1.50 5.38
C LEU A 162 -8.02 0.95 6.74
N TYR A 163 -8.44 -0.27 7.03
CA TYR A 163 -8.05 -1.03 8.20
C TYR A 163 -7.16 -2.20 7.79
N VAL A 164 -6.10 -2.47 8.56
CA VAL A 164 -5.15 -3.56 8.30
C VAL A 164 -4.74 -4.25 9.60
N GLY A 165 -4.39 -5.53 9.53
CA GLY A 165 -3.78 -6.25 10.64
C GLY A 165 -4.75 -6.99 11.57
N GLY A 166 -4.18 -7.81 12.44
CA GLY A 166 -4.90 -8.52 13.49
C GLY A 166 -5.27 -7.61 14.68
N ALA A 167 -5.67 -8.22 15.80
CA ALA A 167 -5.99 -7.47 17.02
C ALA A 167 -4.76 -6.84 17.70
N GLY A 168 -3.54 -7.19 17.27
CA GLY A 168 -2.29 -6.66 17.79
C GLY A 168 -1.77 -5.46 16.99
N VAL A 169 -2.58 -4.89 16.10
CA VAL A 169 -2.19 -3.73 15.29
C VAL A 169 -1.77 -2.56 16.18
N GLY A 170 -0.61 -1.99 15.88
CA GLY A 170 -0.01 -0.88 16.62
C GLY A 170 0.00 0.45 15.87
N VAL A 171 -0.40 0.45 14.59
CA VAL A 171 -0.55 1.69 13.81
C VAL A 171 -1.89 2.38 14.12
N PRO A 172 -1.96 3.71 14.08
CA PRO A 172 -3.22 4.45 14.16
C PRO A 172 -4.15 4.08 13.00
N LEU A 173 -5.33 3.51 13.31
CA LEU A 173 -6.36 3.17 12.33
C LEU A 173 -7.63 4.03 12.52
N PRO A 174 -8.38 4.28 11.43
CA PRO A 174 -8.09 3.89 10.04
C PRO A 174 -7.03 4.75 9.36
N PHE A 175 -6.39 4.23 8.33
CA PHE A 175 -5.68 5.06 7.36
C PHE A 175 -6.67 5.75 6.43
N ALA A 176 -6.44 7.02 6.13
CA ALA A 176 -7.27 7.78 5.21
C ALA A 176 -7.03 7.30 3.76
N ILE A 177 -8.12 7.10 3.01
CA ILE A 177 -8.04 6.89 1.57
C ILE A 177 -7.99 8.24 0.85
N PRO A 178 -7.03 8.47 -0.08
CA PRO A 178 -6.99 9.68 -0.87
C PRO A 178 -8.29 9.88 -1.66
N THR A 179 -8.89 11.07 -1.56
CA THR A 179 -10.11 11.39 -2.32
C THR A 179 -9.79 11.97 -3.69
N ASN A 180 -10.82 12.27 -4.49
CA ASN A 180 -10.72 12.75 -5.89
C ASN A 180 -9.94 11.85 -6.86
N SER A 181 -9.51 10.67 -6.40
CA SER A 181 -9.04 9.59 -7.25
C SER A 181 -10.17 9.08 -8.14
N THR A 182 -9.93 9.07 -9.44
CA THR A 182 -10.87 8.58 -10.46
C THR A 182 -10.46 7.22 -11.00
N THR A 183 -11.43 6.36 -11.25
CA THR A 183 -11.24 5.05 -11.86
C THR A 183 -12.34 4.78 -12.88
N VAL A 184 -11.94 4.38 -14.09
CA VAL A 184 -12.82 4.15 -15.25
C VAL A 184 -12.92 2.67 -15.53
N THR A 185 -14.14 2.17 -15.68
CA THR A 185 -14.48 0.76 -15.96
C THR A 185 -15.33 0.69 -17.22
N ASN A 186 -15.02 -0.25 -18.11
CA ASN A 186 -15.81 -0.46 -19.33
C ASN A 186 -17.08 -1.26 -19.02
N VAL A 187 -18.18 -0.92 -19.70
CA VAL A 187 -19.39 -1.73 -19.76
C VAL A 187 -19.39 -2.47 -21.10
N THR A 188 -19.07 -3.76 -21.08
CA THR A 188 -18.93 -4.56 -22.32
C THR A 188 -20.23 -5.17 -22.79
N ALA A 189 -21.20 -5.32 -21.89
CA ALA A 189 -22.53 -5.80 -22.23
C ALA A 189 -23.57 -5.22 -21.28
N CYS A 190 -24.76 -4.96 -21.82
CA CYS A 190 -25.95 -4.58 -21.07
C CYS A 190 -27.13 -5.42 -21.55
N ALA A 191 -27.81 -6.11 -20.62
CA ALA A 191 -28.99 -6.92 -20.91
C ALA A 191 -30.10 -6.55 -19.91
N GLY A 192 -31.12 -5.84 -20.37
CA GLY A 192 -32.06 -5.17 -19.47
C GLY A 192 -31.31 -4.11 -18.65
N THR A 193 -31.29 -4.27 -17.33
CA THR A 193 -30.57 -3.38 -16.40
C THR A 193 -29.22 -3.94 -15.95
N SER A 194 -28.95 -5.22 -16.25
CA SER A 194 -27.72 -5.89 -15.83
C SER A 194 -26.55 -5.50 -16.72
N LEU A 195 -25.44 -5.17 -16.10
CA LEU A 195 -24.20 -4.73 -16.73
C LEU A 195 -23.11 -5.77 -16.51
N THR A 196 -22.38 -6.07 -17.58
CA THR A 196 -21.10 -6.79 -17.50
C THR A 196 -19.98 -5.77 -17.56
N LEU A 197 -19.12 -5.80 -16.55
CA LEU A 197 -18.05 -4.83 -16.35
C LEU A 197 -16.71 -5.47 -16.67
N SER A 198 -15.84 -4.71 -17.32
CA SER A 198 -14.46 -5.12 -17.60
C SER A 198 -13.50 -3.96 -17.41
N GLY A 199 -12.20 -4.27 -17.37
CA GLY A 199 -11.17 -3.26 -17.27
C GLY A 199 -11.09 -2.36 -18.51
N THR A 200 -10.77 -1.10 -18.26
CA THR A 200 -10.55 -0.08 -19.29
C THR A 200 -9.07 -0.02 -19.62
N THR A 201 -8.71 0.10 -20.90
CA THR A 201 -7.31 0.28 -21.30
C THR A 201 -6.81 1.70 -20.99
N PRO A 202 -5.49 1.92 -20.87
CA PRO A 202 -4.94 3.28 -20.72
C PRO A 202 -5.30 4.24 -21.86
N ALA A 203 -5.47 3.72 -23.08
CA ALA A 203 -5.81 4.54 -24.25
C ALA A 203 -7.27 4.98 -24.24
N GLU A 204 -8.19 4.09 -23.83
CA GLU A 204 -9.62 4.40 -23.70
C GLU A 204 -9.91 5.38 -22.56
N ALA A 205 -9.21 5.22 -21.42
CA ALA A 205 -9.43 6.08 -20.26
C ALA A 205 -8.77 7.46 -20.43
N GLY A 206 -7.60 7.53 -21.10
CA GLY A 206 -6.85 8.77 -21.25
C GLY A 206 -6.24 9.26 -19.93
N ASN A 207 -5.92 10.56 -19.87
CA ASN A 207 -5.32 11.24 -18.70
C ASN A 207 -4.00 10.63 -18.18
N ASN A 208 -3.31 9.82 -18.96
CA ASN A 208 -2.01 9.28 -18.56
C ASN A 208 -0.95 10.39 -18.56
N ARG A 209 0.02 10.27 -17.66
CA ARG A 209 1.01 11.32 -17.42
C ARG A 209 2.43 10.79 -17.32
N CYS A 210 3.39 11.53 -17.88
CA CYS A 210 4.81 11.22 -17.72
C CYS A 210 5.33 11.62 -16.34
N SER A 211 6.03 10.70 -15.69
CA SER A 211 6.84 10.95 -14.49
C SER A 211 8.33 10.85 -14.83
N GLY A 212 9.11 11.85 -14.40
CA GLY A 212 10.48 12.09 -14.86
C GLY A 212 10.62 12.42 -16.36
N GLY A 213 11.86 12.48 -16.84
CA GLY A 213 12.21 12.68 -18.25
C GLY A 213 12.01 14.09 -18.80
N SER A 214 12.25 14.25 -20.10
CA SER A 214 12.14 15.56 -20.78
C SER A 214 10.71 16.01 -21.03
N ASN A 215 9.74 15.08 -20.99
CA ASN A 215 8.30 15.36 -21.11
C ASN A 215 7.59 15.19 -19.76
N HIS A 216 8.28 15.50 -18.66
CA HIS A 216 7.73 15.38 -17.31
C HIS A 216 6.43 16.17 -17.16
N ASN A 217 5.41 15.58 -16.53
CA ASN A 217 4.07 16.16 -16.50
C ASN A 217 3.64 16.50 -17.93
N GLY A 218 3.83 15.57 -18.86
CA GLY A 218 3.35 15.58 -20.24
C GLY A 218 2.32 14.47 -20.42
N SER A 219 1.35 14.63 -21.32
CA SER A 219 0.41 13.54 -21.62
C SER A 219 1.16 12.41 -22.33
N CYS A 220 0.72 11.18 -22.11
CA CYS A 220 1.33 10.02 -22.75
C CYS A 220 0.30 8.93 -23.05
N THR A 221 0.71 7.99 -23.89
CA THR A 221 0.00 6.73 -24.15
C THR A 221 0.94 5.54 -23.96
N THR A 222 2.25 5.78 -24.09
CA THR A 222 3.30 4.79 -23.89
C THR A 222 4.54 5.44 -23.25
N ASN A 223 5.49 4.63 -22.80
CA ASN A 223 6.78 5.15 -22.30
C ASN A 223 7.60 5.90 -23.35
N ALA A 224 7.35 5.69 -24.65
CA ALA A 224 8.07 6.41 -25.70
C ALA A 224 7.75 7.91 -25.70
N ASP A 225 6.56 8.29 -25.21
CA ASP A 225 6.15 9.68 -25.04
C ASP A 225 6.86 10.35 -23.85
N CYS A 226 7.56 9.58 -23.01
CA CYS A 226 8.27 10.04 -21.82
C CYS A 226 9.78 9.74 -21.91
N PRO A 227 10.56 10.39 -22.80
CA PRO A 227 11.99 10.12 -22.92
C PRO A 227 12.73 10.36 -21.60
N GLY A 228 13.37 9.32 -21.07
CA GLY A 228 14.04 9.37 -19.76
C GLY A 228 13.09 9.37 -18.55
N GLY A 229 11.81 9.03 -18.76
CA GLY A 229 10.77 8.91 -17.74
C GLY A 229 9.89 7.67 -17.96
N LYS A 230 8.75 7.63 -17.25
CA LYS A 230 7.75 6.57 -17.33
C LYS A 230 6.37 7.15 -17.60
N CYS A 231 5.57 6.51 -18.44
CA CYS A 231 4.16 6.84 -18.58
C CYS A 231 3.37 6.16 -17.48
N ASN A 232 2.66 6.96 -16.68
CA ASN A 232 1.78 6.49 -15.62
C ASN A 232 0.35 6.42 -16.13
N PHE A 233 -0.26 5.25 -16.04
CA PHE A 233 -1.64 5.03 -16.46
C PHE A 233 -2.57 5.20 -15.26
N LEU A 234 -3.20 6.37 -15.14
CA LEU A 234 -3.71 6.86 -13.85
C LEU A 234 -5.13 6.41 -13.49
N ILE A 235 -6.02 6.33 -14.48
CA ILE A 235 -7.47 6.20 -14.23
C ILE A 235 -8.09 4.94 -14.86
N CYS A 236 -7.29 4.10 -15.51
CA CYS A 236 -7.75 2.89 -16.17
C CYS A 236 -7.83 1.69 -15.19
N THR A 237 -8.42 0.58 -15.63
CA THR A 237 -8.66 -0.61 -14.79
C THR A 237 -8.14 -1.92 -15.38
N ASN A 238 -7.32 -1.84 -16.43
CA ASN A 238 -6.59 -3.00 -16.95
C ASN A 238 -5.28 -3.24 -16.22
N ALA A 239 -4.70 -4.44 -16.42
CA ALA A 239 -3.38 -4.74 -15.92
C ALA A 239 -2.35 -3.68 -16.35
N GLY A 240 -1.50 -3.25 -15.42
CA GLY A 240 -0.52 -2.17 -15.60
C GLY A 240 -1.03 -0.77 -15.24
N CYS A 241 -2.33 -0.60 -15.02
CA CYS A 241 -2.90 0.65 -14.53
C CYS A 241 -2.59 0.87 -13.05
N LEU A 242 -2.40 2.11 -12.64
CA LEU A 242 -2.26 2.50 -11.24
C LEU A 242 -3.66 2.61 -10.62
N PHE A 243 -3.79 2.21 -9.37
CA PHE A 243 -5.05 2.30 -8.63
C PHE A 243 -4.97 3.42 -7.58
N GLY A 244 -5.53 4.57 -7.96
CA GLY A 244 -5.46 5.81 -7.19
C GLY A 244 -4.04 6.37 -7.04
N PRO A 245 -3.88 7.51 -6.34
CA PRO A 245 -2.57 8.09 -6.09
C PRO A 245 -1.79 7.30 -5.05
N PRO A 246 -0.48 7.56 -4.86
CA PRO A 246 0.31 6.93 -3.80
C PRO A 246 -0.36 7.09 -2.44
N LEU A 247 -0.56 5.99 -1.72
CA LEU A 247 -1.30 5.93 -0.46
C LEU A 247 -0.34 6.12 0.72
N PRO A 248 -0.44 7.23 1.48
CA PRO A 248 0.33 7.42 2.70
C PRO A 248 -0.25 6.57 3.85
N LEU A 249 0.60 5.79 4.51
CA LEU A 249 0.27 5.02 5.72
C LEU A 249 1.15 5.52 6.88
N PRO A 250 0.78 6.64 7.52
CA PRO A 250 1.54 7.24 8.60
C PRO A 250 1.47 6.37 9.87
N ASN A 251 2.63 5.98 10.39
CA ASN A 251 2.74 5.29 11.67
C ASN A 251 3.26 6.25 12.73
N GLY A 252 2.36 7.02 13.33
CA GLY A 252 2.67 7.85 14.49
C GLY A 252 2.69 7.03 15.77
N ALA A 253 3.75 7.17 16.56
CA ALA A 253 3.82 6.63 17.91
C ALA A 253 4.67 7.54 18.80
N HIS A 254 4.22 7.73 20.03
CA HIS A 254 4.92 8.55 21.03
C HIS A 254 6.39 8.09 21.16
N LEU A 255 7.32 9.05 21.07
CA LEU A 255 8.79 8.86 21.16
C LEU A 255 9.42 7.87 20.16
N ASN A 256 8.70 7.41 19.15
CA ASN A 256 9.23 6.49 18.14
C ASN A 256 9.43 7.21 16.81
N ALA A 257 10.50 6.84 16.10
CA ALA A 257 10.65 7.24 14.71
C ALA A 257 9.48 6.64 13.91
N ALA A 258 8.80 7.47 13.12
CA ALA A 258 7.67 7.03 12.32
C ALA A 258 8.14 5.96 11.31
N THR A 259 7.81 4.69 11.54
CA THR A 259 8.03 3.62 10.55
C THR A 259 6.88 3.58 9.55
N SER A 260 6.68 4.71 8.87
CA SER A 260 5.58 4.95 7.95
C SER A 260 5.90 4.46 6.56
N THR A 261 4.85 4.11 5.82
CA THR A 261 5.01 3.60 4.47
C THR A 261 4.24 4.44 3.45
N CYS A 262 4.79 4.54 2.25
CA CYS A 262 4.06 4.97 1.07
C CYS A 262 3.75 3.74 0.23
N VAL A 263 2.52 3.58 -0.23
CA VAL A 263 2.09 2.41 -1.00
C VAL A 263 1.68 2.82 -2.41
N ILE A 264 2.23 2.17 -3.42
CA ILE A 264 1.79 2.31 -4.82
C ILE A 264 1.02 1.05 -5.20
N ASN A 265 -0.25 1.23 -5.55
CA ASN A 265 -1.09 0.14 -6.02
C ASN A 265 -1.08 0.09 -7.55
N THR A 266 -0.71 -1.07 -8.10
CA THR A 266 -0.76 -1.34 -9.55
C THR A 266 -1.67 -2.53 -9.82
N ILE A 267 -2.59 -2.38 -10.76
CA ILE A 267 -3.51 -3.44 -11.17
C ILE A 267 -2.71 -4.53 -11.92
N THR A 268 -2.86 -5.79 -11.51
CA THR A 268 -2.11 -6.94 -12.07
C THR A 268 -2.94 -7.82 -13.01
N GLY A 269 -4.25 -7.60 -13.05
CA GLY A 269 -5.19 -8.31 -13.90
C GLY A 269 -6.37 -7.41 -14.23
N ASN A 270 -6.97 -7.59 -15.40
CA ASN A 270 -8.04 -6.71 -15.86
C ASN A 270 -9.23 -6.76 -14.90
N GLY A 271 -9.77 -5.58 -14.59
CA GLY A 271 -10.98 -5.46 -13.80
C GLY A 271 -12.12 -6.27 -14.39
N SER A 272 -12.94 -6.88 -13.54
CA SER A 272 -14.11 -7.64 -14.00
C SER A 272 -15.16 -7.74 -12.92
N GLY A 273 -16.43 -7.74 -13.32
CA GLY A 273 -17.54 -7.88 -12.38
C GLY A 273 -18.87 -7.63 -13.06
N THR A 274 -19.91 -7.46 -12.25
CA THR A 274 -21.26 -7.15 -12.73
C THR A 274 -21.86 -5.99 -11.96
N GLY A 275 -22.87 -5.36 -12.55
CA GLY A 275 -23.65 -4.32 -11.90
C GLY A 275 -25.09 -4.27 -12.40
N ASP A 276 -25.88 -3.37 -11.83
CA ASP A 276 -27.23 -3.06 -12.28
C ASP A 276 -27.44 -1.55 -12.32
N CYS A 277 -27.77 -1.00 -13.49
CA CYS A 277 -27.93 0.44 -13.66
C CYS A 277 -29.22 1.00 -13.03
N ASN A 278 -30.22 0.18 -12.75
CA ASN A 278 -31.47 0.64 -12.14
C ASN A 278 -31.39 0.61 -10.61
N ALA A 279 -30.67 -0.35 -10.04
CA ALA A 279 -30.38 -0.39 -8.61
C ALA A 279 -29.13 0.42 -8.23
N GLY A 280 -28.25 0.71 -9.19
CA GLY A 280 -26.95 1.35 -8.95
C GLY A 280 -25.99 0.44 -8.19
N THR A 281 -26.15 -0.88 -8.35
CA THR A 281 -25.33 -1.87 -7.65
C THR A 281 -24.11 -2.25 -8.46
N ILE A 282 -23.03 -2.54 -7.76
CA ILE A 282 -21.84 -3.25 -8.22
C ILE A 282 -21.70 -4.46 -7.31
N THR A 283 -21.44 -5.62 -7.91
CA THR A 283 -21.29 -6.87 -7.19
C THR A 283 -19.97 -7.54 -7.57
N ASN A 284 -19.15 -7.84 -6.57
CA ASN A 284 -17.88 -8.56 -6.71
C ASN A 284 -17.00 -8.05 -7.88
N TYR A 285 -16.82 -6.73 -7.99
CA TYR A 285 -15.91 -6.17 -8.99
C TYR A 285 -14.47 -6.40 -8.55
N SER A 286 -13.81 -7.35 -9.21
CA SER A 286 -12.46 -7.81 -8.90
C SER A 286 -11.41 -6.87 -9.49
N LEU A 287 -10.52 -6.39 -8.64
CA LEU A 287 -9.31 -5.65 -8.97
C LEU A 287 -8.13 -6.28 -8.23
N PRO A 288 -7.38 -7.19 -8.88
CA PRO A 288 -6.14 -7.71 -8.31
C PRO A 288 -5.05 -6.64 -8.40
N LEU A 289 -4.41 -6.35 -7.27
CA LEU A 289 -3.40 -5.32 -7.09
C LEU A 289 -2.05 -5.94 -6.70
N SER A 290 -0.98 -5.30 -7.14
CA SER A 290 0.36 -5.37 -6.56
C SER A 290 0.56 -4.07 -5.79
N SER A 291 0.71 -4.17 -4.48
CA SER A 291 0.94 -3.04 -3.58
C SER A 291 2.43 -2.96 -3.26
N ASP A 292 3.14 -2.06 -3.95
CA ASP A 292 4.55 -1.79 -3.70
C ASP A 292 4.69 -0.91 -2.47
N ILE A 293 5.45 -1.37 -1.48
CA ILE A 293 5.57 -0.70 -0.19
C ILE A 293 6.94 -0.03 -0.09
N PHE A 294 6.96 1.25 0.28
CA PHE A 294 8.16 2.05 0.49
C PHE A 294 8.25 2.47 1.96
N LEU A 295 9.27 2.02 2.68
CA LEU A 295 9.48 2.39 4.09
C LEU A 295 10.17 3.76 4.16
N ALA A 296 9.37 4.82 4.04
CA ALA A 296 9.84 6.19 3.86
C ALA A 296 9.98 6.99 5.16
N GLY A 297 9.25 6.60 6.20
CA GLY A 297 9.17 7.39 7.43
C GLY A 297 8.46 8.73 7.21
N ASP A 298 9.00 9.81 7.77
CA ASP A 298 8.49 11.17 7.52
C ASP A 298 9.41 11.95 6.57
N LEU A 299 8.91 12.28 5.39
CA LEU A 299 9.66 12.99 4.36
C LEU A 299 9.62 14.51 4.54
N LEU A 300 8.65 15.05 5.29
CA LEU A 300 8.36 16.49 5.32
C LEU A 300 8.13 17.04 6.74
N ALA A 301 9.01 16.66 7.68
CA ALA A 301 8.95 17.05 9.09
C ALA A 301 8.99 18.58 9.35
N MET A 302 9.57 19.38 8.44
CA MET A 302 9.48 20.84 8.47
C MET A 302 9.40 21.41 7.06
N ARG A 303 8.34 22.17 6.77
CA ARG A 303 8.08 22.68 5.42
C ARG A 303 7.73 24.16 5.38
N CYS A 304 7.99 24.78 4.25
CA CYS A 304 7.55 26.15 3.98
C CYS A 304 6.04 26.22 3.79
N VAL A 305 5.38 27.23 4.34
CA VAL A 305 3.98 27.57 4.05
C VAL A 305 3.93 28.98 3.48
N GLY A 306 3.25 29.13 2.34
CA GLY A 306 3.26 30.36 1.55
C GLY A 306 4.60 30.65 0.87
N GLY A 307 4.74 31.85 0.31
CA GLY A 307 5.94 32.25 -0.42
C GLY A 307 6.09 31.59 -1.80
N THR A 308 7.32 31.56 -2.32
CA THR A 308 7.62 31.05 -3.67
C THR A 308 7.92 29.55 -3.71
N THR A 309 8.10 28.91 -2.55
CA THR A 309 8.41 27.49 -2.41
C THR A 309 7.54 26.79 -1.35
N PRO A 310 6.20 26.84 -1.42
CA PRO A 310 5.35 26.11 -0.48
C PRO A 310 5.65 24.61 -0.45
N GLY A 311 5.69 24.07 0.76
CA GLY A 311 5.96 22.68 1.13
C GLY A 311 7.40 22.18 0.91
N ALA A 312 8.31 23.02 0.39
CA ALA A 312 9.73 22.70 0.36
C ALA A 312 10.28 22.54 1.79
N THR A 313 11.24 21.63 1.96
CA THR A 313 11.89 21.43 3.26
C THR A 313 12.58 22.71 3.73
N CYS A 314 12.37 23.07 5.00
CA CYS A 314 13.00 24.23 5.62
C CYS A 314 13.85 23.88 6.85
N ALA A 315 14.00 22.58 7.13
CA ALA A 315 14.91 22.11 8.16
C ALA A 315 16.36 22.39 7.75
N ALA A 316 17.13 23.00 8.65
CA ALA A 316 18.57 22.87 8.63
C ALA A 316 18.92 21.44 9.09
N GLY A 317 20.07 20.89 8.67
CA GLY A 317 20.49 19.53 9.02
C GLY A 317 20.68 19.22 10.52
N GLY A 318 20.20 20.08 11.43
CA GLY A 318 20.16 19.89 12.87
C GLY A 318 18.86 19.26 13.41
N GLY A 319 17.90 18.90 12.54
CA GLY A 319 16.66 18.23 12.92
C GLY A 319 15.52 19.21 13.23
N CYS A 320 14.47 18.68 13.89
CA CYS A 320 13.27 19.45 14.24
C CYS A 320 13.62 20.77 14.96
N GLY A 321 12.92 21.84 14.59
CA GLY A 321 13.09 23.17 15.19
C GLY A 321 14.30 23.96 14.66
N THR A 322 15.22 23.34 13.93
CA THR A 322 16.34 24.06 13.28
C THR A 322 15.93 24.54 11.91
N VAL A 323 15.74 25.86 11.75
CA VAL A 323 15.31 26.46 10.47
C VAL A 323 16.52 27.01 9.73
N ALA A 324 16.69 26.64 8.46
CA ALA A 324 17.72 27.24 7.62
C ALA A 324 17.37 28.71 7.30
N PRO A 325 18.25 29.69 7.54
CA PRO A 325 17.94 31.10 7.28
C PRO A 325 17.54 31.34 5.81
N GLY A 326 16.42 32.02 5.59
CA GLY A 326 15.92 32.32 4.24
C GLY A 326 15.36 31.13 3.47
N SER A 327 15.14 29.98 4.12
CA SER A 327 14.62 28.75 3.51
C SER A 327 13.23 28.89 2.89
N CYS A 328 12.42 29.84 3.36
CA CYS A 328 11.08 30.12 2.84
C CYS A 328 10.95 31.57 2.35
N PRO A 329 11.43 31.90 1.14
CA PRO A 329 11.32 33.26 0.61
C PRO A 329 9.85 33.69 0.47
N GLY A 330 9.46 34.73 1.21
CA GLY A 330 8.08 35.23 1.25
C GLY A 330 7.09 34.32 1.96
N GLY A 331 7.56 33.31 2.70
CA GLY A 331 6.73 32.36 3.46
C GLY A 331 7.27 32.11 4.86
N THR A 332 6.71 31.11 5.54
CA THR A 332 7.07 30.75 6.92
C THR A 332 7.46 29.28 6.98
N CYS A 333 8.55 28.96 7.68
CA CYS A 333 8.88 27.56 7.99
C CYS A 333 7.97 27.07 9.11
N VAL A 334 7.20 26.02 8.86
CA VAL A 334 6.32 25.39 9.83
C VAL A 334 6.96 24.09 10.32
N ASN A 335 6.86 23.88 11.63
CA ASN A 335 7.25 22.63 12.26
C ASN A 335 6.07 21.63 12.16
N ASP A 336 6.29 20.55 11.42
CA ASP A 336 5.37 19.43 11.23
C ASP A 336 5.87 18.17 11.97
N ASN A 337 6.82 18.30 12.90
CA ASN A 337 7.27 17.18 13.73
C ASN A 337 6.24 16.84 14.82
N GLY A 338 5.68 17.84 15.51
CA GLY A 338 4.70 17.57 16.55
C GLY A 338 4.08 18.78 17.25
N ARG A 339 3.06 18.50 18.08
CA ARG A 339 2.39 19.46 18.96
C ARG A 339 2.31 18.91 20.38
N CYS A 340 2.40 19.79 21.38
CA CYS A 340 2.23 19.42 22.78
C CYS A 340 0.77 19.08 23.10
N THR A 341 0.55 18.02 23.88
CA THR A 341 -0.80 17.56 24.26
C THR A 341 -1.56 18.49 25.20
N ASP A 342 -0.86 19.38 25.91
CA ASP A 342 -1.46 20.32 26.87
C ASP A 342 -1.94 21.62 26.22
N ASN A 343 -1.11 22.23 25.38
CA ASN A 343 -1.32 23.60 24.89
C ASN A 343 -1.20 23.77 23.37
N GLY A 344 -0.90 22.69 22.63
CA GLY A 344 -0.76 22.73 21.17
C GLY A 344 0.46 23.53 20.68
N ALA A 345 1.44 23.82 21.52
CA ALA A 345 2.70 24.42 21.08
C ALA A 345 3.46 23.45 20.16
N ALA A 346 4.17 23.98 19.16
CA ALA A 346 5.06 23.17 18.34
C ALA A 346 6.20 22.59 19.21
N CYS A 347 6.51 21.31 19.02
CA CYS A 347 7.50 20.60 19.81
C CYS A 347 8.33 19.65 18.94
N CYS A 348 9.50 19.30 19.44
CA CYS A 348 10.42 18.33 18.86
C CYS A 348 10.63 17.12 19.77
N SER A 349 10.39 17.29 21.06
CA SER A 349 10.45 16.27 22.09
C SER A 349 9.53 16.64 23.25
N ASP A 350 9.29 15.71 24.17
CA ASP A 350 8.48 15.97 25.36
C ASP A 350 9.04 17.11 26.23
N ALA A 351 10.36 17.35 26.17
CA ALA A 351 11.02 18.42 26.92
C ALA A 351 10.56 19.82 26.48
N ASP A 352 10.00 19.96 25.28
CA ASP A 352 9.42 21.22 24.77
C ASP A 352 8.01 21.46 25.34
N CYS A 353 7.42 20.46 26.00
CA CYS A 353 6.09 20.50 26.58
C CYS A 353 6.13 20.63 28.10
N ASN A 354 4.98 20.91 28.74
CA ASN A 354 4.88 20.96 30.19
C ASN A 354 4.95 19.56 30.82
N THR A 355 6.15 19.01 30.90
CA THR A 355 6.41 17.66 31.47
C THR A 355 5.96 17.53 32.92
N GLY A 356 5.92 18.63 33.69
CA GLY A 356 5.39 18.66 35.06
C GLY A 356 3.88 18.39 35.14
N ALA A 357 3.15 18.56 34.04
CA ALA A 357 1.74 18.21 33.89
C ALA A 357 1.53 16.86 33.15
N GLY A 358 2.61 16.14 32.82
CA GLY A 358 2.56 14.92 32.02
C GLY A 358 2.31 15.16 30.53
N ALA A 359 2.53 16.38 30.03
CA ALA A 359 2.37 16.71 28.62
C ALA A 359 3.48 16.07 27.77
N THR A 360 3.11 15.66 26.57
CA THR A 360 3.95 14.94 25.61
C THR A 360 3.92 15.61 24.24
N CYS A 361 4.94 15.35 23.43
CA CYS A 361 5.04 15.83 22.06
C CYS A 361 4.57 14.76 21.09
N GLU A 362 3.47 15.02 20.38
CA GLU A 362 2.86 14.04 19.49
C GLU A 362 2.88 14.47 18.02
N THR A 363 2.99 13.48 17.12
CA THR A 363 3.19 13.63 15.67
C THR A 363 1.92 13.98 14.90
N GLY A 364 1.00 14.68 15.55
CA GLY A 364 -0.28 15.09 15.00
C GLY A 364 -0.92 16.18 15.85
N ALA A 365 -2.02 16.73 15.36
CA ALA A 365 -2.83 17.67 16.12
C ALA A 365 -4.32 17.47 15.89
N CYS A 366 -5.11 17.66 16.95
CA CYS A 366 -6.55 17.55 16.84
C CYS A 366 -7.14 18.65 15.95
N SER A 367 -7.94 18.24 14.98
CA SER A 367 -8.82 19.10 14.20
C SER A 367 -10.24 18.99 14.77
N GLY A 368 -10.71 20.05 15.41
CA GLY A 368 -11.98 20.07 16.13
C GLY A 368 -11.92 19.41 17.51
N GLY A 369 -13.09 19.28 18.15
CA GLY A 369 -13.23 18.71 19.49
C GLY A 369 -12.76 19.63 20.61
N THR A 370 -12.72 19.10 21.84
CA THR A 370 -12.31 19.87 23.04
C THR A 370 -10.80 20.06 23.12
N ASN A 371 -10.02 19.26 22.40
CA ASN A 371 -8.56 19.31 22.35
C ASN A 371 -8.05 19.95 21.05
N ASN A 372 -8.87 20.73 20.33
CA ASN A 372 -8.52 21.32 19.04
C ASN A 372 -7.16 22.05 19.08
N GLY A 373 -6.22 21.62 18.23
CA GLY A 373 -4.86 22.16 18.12
C GLY A 373 -3.81 21.46 19.01
N ASN A 374 -4.23 20.68 20.01
CA ASN A 374 -3.32 19.94 20.87
C ASN A 374 -2.78 18.69 20.17
N GLY A 375 -1.62 18.22 20.65
CA GLY A 375 -0.97 16.99 20.18
C GLY A 375 -1.89 15.77 20.24
N CYS A 376 -1.79 14.90 19.23
CA CYS A 376 -2.50 13.63 19.17
C CYS A 376 -1.74 12.59 18.34
N ILE A 377 -2.05 11.31 18.56
CA ILE A 377 -1.64 10.19 17.69
C ILE A 377 -2.86 9.58 17.00
N THR A 378 -3.99 9.50 17.69
CA THR A 378 -5.24 8.91 17.20
C THR A 378 -6.41 9.85 17.45
N SER A 379 -7.50 9.71 16.71
CA SER A 379 -8.70 10.52 16.93
C SER A 379 -9.34 10.33 18.32
N ALA A 380 -8.98 9.27 19.05
CA ALA A 380 -9.39 9.10 20.45
C ALA A 380 -8.81 10.18 21.37
N ASP A 381 -7.66 10.75 21.01
CA ASP A 381 -7.03 11.87 21.71
C ASP A 381 -7.77 13.20 21.48
N CYS A 382 -8.73 13.21 20.54
CA CYS A 382 -9.51 14.37 20.11
C CYS A 382 -11.01 14.25 20.47
N PRO A 383 -11.37 14.20 21.77
CA PRO A 383 -12.75 14.03 22.21
C PRO A 383 -13.64 15.20 21.77
N GLY A 384 -14.96 14.97 21.79
CA GLY A 384 -15.95 15.96 21.33
C GLY A 384 -16.12 16.00 19.80
N GLY A 385 -15.79 14.91 19.11
CA GLY A 385 -15.93 14.78 17.66
C GLY A 385 -14.76 15.34 16.85
N GLY A 386 -13.62 15.62 17.48
CA GLY A 386 -12.39 15.97 16.77
C GLY A 386 -11.75 14.77 16.09
N GLN A 387 -10.91 15.03 15.10
CA GLN A 387 -10.08 14.02 14.42
C GLN A 387 -8.62 14.32 14.64
N CYS A 388 -7.80 13.28 14.79
CA CYS A 388 -6.36 13.49 14.87
C CYS A 388 -5.77 13.61 13.48
N ARG A 389 -5.21 14.78 13.21
CA ARG A 389 -4.52 15.07 11.96
C ARG A 389 -3.04 14.77 12.13
N THR A 390 -2.51 13.73 11.49
CA THR A 390 -1.08 13.46 11.52
C THR A 390 -0.30 14.53 10.76
N PHE A 391 0.96 14.73 11.14
CA PHE A 391 1.89 15.55 10.39
C PHE A 391 2.89 14.73 9.57
N ILE A 392 2.88 13.41 9.76
CA ILE A 392 3.82 12.49 9.13
C ILE A 392 3.47 12.34 7.66
N GLN A 393 4.42 12.66 6.78
CA GLN A 393 4.21 12.59 5.34
C GLN A 393 5.11 11.52 4.71
N PRO A 394 4.64 10.27 4.54
CA PRO A 394 5.46 9.18 4.02
C PRO A 394 5.55 9.15 2.50
N CYS A 395 4.58 9.72 1.80
CA CYS A 395 4.61 9.85 0.34
C CYS A 395 5.07 11.26 -0.05
N PRO A 396 5.88 11.41 -1.12
CA PRO A 396 6.06 12.73 -1.73
C PRO A 396 4.73 13.31 -2.17
N ILE A 397 4.61 14.62 -2.08
CA ILE A 397 3.37 15.35 -2.33
C ILE A 397 3.48 16.16 -3.60
N CYS A 398 2.35 16.42 -4.22
CA CYS A 398 2.20 17.46 -5.23
C CYS A 398 1.55 18.68 -4.59
N GLU A 399 2.29 19.77 -4.39
CA GLU A 399 1.75 20.92 -3.69
C GLU A 399 0.72 21.66 -4.58
N PRO A 400 -0.51 21.90 -4.08
CA PRO A 400 -1.65 22.32 -4.91
C PRO A 400 -1.59 23.77 -5.40
N THR A 401 -0.76 24.63 -4.80
CA THR A 401 -0.62 26.04 -5.17
C THR A 401 0.46 26.26 -6.24
N SER A 402 1.58 25.57 -6.08
CA SER A 402 2.79 25.69 -6.90
C SER A 402 2.85 24.63 -8.00
N HIS A 403 2.03 23.57 -7.89
CA HIS A 403 2.03 22.41 -8.78
C HIS A 403 3.40 21.78 -8.93
N LYS A 404 4.11 21.66 -7.81
CA LYS A 404 5.44 21.06 -7.74
C LYS A 404 5.52 19.93 -6.74
N CYS A 405 6.33 18.93 -7.05
CA CYS A 405 6.63 17.84 -6.14
C CYS A 405 7.45 18.35 -4.97
N ASN A 406 7.10 17.90 -3.76
CA ASN A 406 7.92 18.07 -2.58
C ASN A 406 8.31 16.69 -2.05
N GLY A 407 9.61 16.44 -2.01
CA GLY A 407 10.20 15.15 -1.70
C GLY A 407 10.30 14.21 -2.91
N GLY A 408 10.97 13.08 -2.69
CA GLY A 408 11.21 12.06 -3.72
C GLY A 408 12.20 12.49 -4.82
N PRO A 409 12.46 11.62 -5.80
CA PRO A 409 13.43 11.89 -6.88
C PRO A 409 13.03 13.04 -7.82
N ASN A 410 11.75 13.40 -7.87
CA ASN A 410 11.23 14.47 -8.73
C ASN A 410 10.98 15.78 -7.96
N ASP A 411 11.63 15.97 -6.81
CA ASP A 411 11.51 17.20 -6.00
C ASP A 411 11.67 18.48 -6.86
N ALA A 412 10.79 19.46 -6.61
CA ALA A 412 10.64 20.71 -7.34
C ALA A 412 10.21 20.62 -8.83
N LEU A 413 10.00 19.42 -9.38
CA LEU A 413 9.45 19.24 -10.73
C LEU A 413 7.92 19.38 -10.74
N ALA A 414 7.36 19.66 -11.91
CA ALA A 414 5.93 19.96 -12.07
C ALA A 414 5.04 18.72 -11.87
N CYS A 415 3.89 18.85 -11.21
CA CYS A 415 2.99 17.72 -10.98
C CYS A 415 1.53 18.15 -11.07
N THR A 416 0.62 17.17 -11.18
CA THR A 416 -0.82 17.41 -11.07
C THR A 416 -1.34 16.76 -9.78
N PRO A 417 -1.97 17.53 -8.87
CA PRO A 417 -2.63 16.96 -7.70
C PRO A 417 -3.73 15.99 -8.12
N VAL A 418 -3.73 14.77 -7.55
CA VAL A 418 -4.76 13.76 -7.84
C VAL A 418 -5.82 13.73 -6.73
N SER A 419 -5.44 14.01 -5.49
CA SER A 419 -6.36 14.10 -4.36
C SER A 419 -6.62 15.53 -3.89
N THR A 420 -7.60 15.71 -3.00
CA THR A 420 -7.69 16.95 -2.20
C THR A 420 -7.02 16.76 -0.84
N PRO A 421 -6.53 17.85 -0.21
CA PRO A 421 -6.06 17.79 1.15
C PRO A 421 -7.26 17.66 2.09
N ASP A 422 -7.46 16.47 2.64
CA ASP A 422 -8.64 16.16 3.43
C ASP A 422 -8.37 16.22 4.94
N ASP A 423 -7.11 16.02 5.33
CA ASP A 423 -6.62 16.09 6.70
C ASP A 423 -5.20 16.68 6.74
N GLY A 424 -4.94 17.79 6.03
CA GLY A 424 -3.65 18.49 6.05
C GLY A 424 -2.46 17.75 5.42
N ASP A 425 -2.66 16.51 4.98
CA ASP A 425 -1.79 15.81 4.04
C ASP A 425 -2.00 16.41 2.65
N TYR A 426 -0.92 16.84 2.03
CA TYR A 426 -0.97 17.40 0.69
C TYR A 426 -1.22 16.28 -0.32
N PRO A 427 -1.86 16.58 -1.45
CA PRO A 427 -2.27 15.55 -2.38
C PRO A 427 -1.06 14.86 -3.00
N THR A 428 -1.05 13.53 -2.96
CA THR A 428 -0.01 12.72 -3.58
C THR A 428 -0.27 12.60 -5.07
N SER A 429 0.77 12.29 -5.83
CA SER A 429 0.69 12.16 -7.28
C SER A 429 1.78 11.23 -7.78
N HIS A 430 1.54 10.51 -8.88
CA HIS A 430 2.52 9.58 -9.45
C HIS A 430 3.64 10.30 -10.23
N GLU A 431 3.47 11.59 -10.50
CA GLU A 431 4.53 12.49 -10.92
C GLU A 431 5.57 12.71 -9.81
N CYS A 432 5.21 12.48 -8.54
CA CYS A 432 6.07 12.60 -7.36
C CYS A 432 6.31 11.21 -6.73
N PRO A 433 7.09 10.32 -7.39
CA PRO A 433 7.29 8.97 -6.89
C PRO A 433 8.12 8.96 -5.60
N PRO A 434 7.88 8.03 -4.66
CA PRO A 434 8.80 7.74 -3.57
C PRO A 434 10.15 7.27 -4.12
N ASN A 435 11.20 7.38 -3.30
CA ASN A 435 12.52 6.90 -3.69
C ASN A 435 12.54 5.36 -3.76
N THR A 436 12.97 4.81 -4.90
CA THR A 436 12.98 3.37 -5.14
C THR A 436 13.90 2.59 -4.20
N SER A 437 14.94 3.22 -3.64
CA SER A 437 15.81 2.59 -2.64
C SER A 437 15.10 2.26 -1.33
N LEU A 438 13.90 2.82 -1.10
CA LEU A 438 13.09 2.60 0.09
C LEU A 438 12.07 1.46 -0.11
N SER A 439 11.99 0.87 -1.31
CA SER A 439 11.09 -0.24 -1.58
C SER A 439 11.49 -1.48 -0.77
N ILE A 440 10.52 -2.08 -0.10
CA ILE A 440 10.69 -3.32 0.67
C ILE A 440 9.98 -4.51 0.02
N GLY A 441 9.49 -4.34 -1.21
CA GLY A 441 8.79 -5.35 -1.98
C GLY A 441 7.30 -5.04 -2.21
N ALA A 442 6.66 -5.97 -2.91
CA ALA A 442 5.29 -5.85 -3.39
C ALA A 442 4.41 -6.95 -2.79
N LEU A 443 3.21 -6.59 -2.32
CA LEU A 443 2.23 -7.55 -1.84
C LEU A 443 1.11 -7.74 -2.86
N PRO A 444 0.71 -8.99 -3.16
CA PRO A 444 -0.51 -9.23 -3.90
C PRO A 444 -1.72 -9.00 -2.99
N ILE A 445 -2.58 -8.06 -3.35
CA ILE A 445 -3.83 -7.74 -2.66
C ILE A 445 -4.94 -7.74 -3.70
N ALA A 446 -6.03 -8.49 -3.48
CA ALA A 446 -7.17 -8.46 -4.37
C ALA A 446 -8.34 -7.72 -3.73
N LEU A 447 -8.80 -6.66 -4.37
CA LEU A 447 -10.06 -6.03 -4.01
C LEU A 447 -11.20 -6.73 -4.74
N HIS A 448 -12.26 -6.98 -4.00
CA HIS A 448 -13.56 -7.45 -4.48
C HIS A 448 -14.58 -6.42 -4.04
N ASN A 449 -14.79 -5.41 -4.89
CA ASN A 449 -15.61 -4.25 -4.54
C ASN A 449 -17.09 -4.58 -4.68
N ASP A 450 -17.86 -4.26 -3.65
CA ASP A 450 -19.30 -4.48 -3.60
C ASP A 450 -20.03 -3.25 -3.07
N THR A 451 -21.27 -3.04 -3.52
CA THR A 451 -22.14 -1.97 -3.02
C THR A 451 -23.11 -2.45 -1.96
N GLY A 452 -23.22 -3.76 -1.75
CA GLY A 452 -24.00 -4.36 -0.68
C GLY A 452 -23.21 -4.50 0.61
N THR A 453 -23.82 -5.21 1.56
CA THR A 453 -23.13 -5.64 2.78
C THR A 453 -22.35 -6.92 2.50
N ILE A 454 -21.05 -6.90 2.81
CA ILE A 454 -20.17 -8.06 2.78
C ILE A 454 -19.68 -8.37 4.19
N SER A 455 -19.30 -9.63 4.43
CA SER A 455 -18.71 -10.01 5.70
C SER A 455 -17.66 -11.10 5.53
N LEU A 456 -16.70 -11.12 6.45
CA LEU A 456 -15.71 -12.17 6.58
C LEU A 456 -15.74 -12.67 8.02
N THR A 457 -16.03 -13.97 8.20
CA THR A 457 -16.01 -14.61 9.51
C THR A 457 -14.74 -15.43 9.66
N ALA A 458 -14.03 -15.19 10.75
CA ALA A 458 -12.81 -15.89 11.08
C ALA A 458 -13.05 -17.37 11.36
N GLN A 459 -12.02 -18.18 11.16
CA GLN A 459 -12.05 -19.61 11.44
C GLN A 459 -11.17 -19.93 12.64
N ASN A 460 -11.60 -20.92 13.43
CA ASN A 460 -10.74 -21.52 14.44
C ASN A 460 -9.91 -22.60 13.78
N LYS A 461 -8.62 -22.34 13.63
CA LYS A 461 -7.64 -23.31 13.11
C LYS A 461 -7.11 -24.13 14.29
N THR A 462 -6.45 -25.25 13.99
CA THR A 462 -5.93 -26.17 15.01
C THR A 462 -5.00 -25.50 16.01
N ASP A 463 -4.18 -24.54 15.56
CA ASP A 463 -3.16 -23.91 16.39
C ASP A 463 -3.46 -22.43 16.72
N GLN A 464 -4.53 -21.86 16.16
CA GLN A 464 -4.90 -20.46 16.36
C GLN A 464 -6.39 -20.25 16.11
N ASN A 465 -7.06 -19.61 17.05
CA ASN A 465 -8.47 -19.21 16.90
C ASN A 465 -8.59 -17.87 16.16
N ASN A 466 -9.79 -17.58 15.67
CA ASN A 466 -10.15 -16.31 15.02
C ASN A 466 -9.13 -15.85 13.97
N VAL A 467 -8.79 -16.77 13.06
CA VAL A 467 -7.95 -16.52 11.88
C VAL A 467 -8.84 -16.14 10.70
N PHE A 468 -8.73 -14.89 10.25
CA PHE A 468 -9.29 -14.38 9.00
C PHE A 468 -8.42 -14.76 7.81
N CYS A 469 -7.08 -14.61 7.94
CA CYS A 469 -6.14 -14.76 6.84
C CYS A 469 -5.02 -15.75 7.16
N GLY A 470 -5.20 -17.01 6.76
CA GLY A 470 -4.26 -18.08 7.06
C GLY A 470 -3.01 -18.07 6.16
N TYR A 471 -1.83 -18.07 6.77
CA TYR A 471 -0.55 -18.31 6.15
C TYR A 471 0.28 -19.34 6.92
N CYS A 472 1.10 -20.12 6.22
CA CYS A 472 1.94 -21.12 6.86
C CYS A 472 3.00 -20.48 7.75
N LYS A 473 2.96 -20.81 9.04
CA LYS A 473 3.84 -20.29 10.08
C LYS A 473 4.47 -21.39 10.90
N ASN A 474 5.57 -21.04 11.55
CA ASN A 474 6.22 -21.86 12.55
C ASN A 474 5.43 -21.78 13.85
N LYS A 475 5.00 -22.95 14.34
CA LYS A 475 4.15 -23.06 15.53
C LYS A 475 4.79 -22.49 16.80
N PHE A 476 6.12 -22.52 16.89
CA PHE A 476 6.85 -22.14 18.10
C PHE A 476 7.36 -20.71 18.04
N THR A 477 7.87 -20.27 16.89
CA THR A 477 8.45 -18.91 16.75
C THR A 477 7.46 -17.88 16.22
N ASN A 478 6.28 -18.31 15.74
CA ASN A 478 5.33 -17.49 14.97
C ASN A 478 5.92 -16.84 13.71
N ALA A 479 7.12 -17.26 13.26
CA ALA A 479 7.68 -16.80 12.00
C ALA A 479 6.88 -17.37 10.82
N PHE A 480 6.65 -16.56 9.79
CA PHE A 480 5.99 -16.99 8.56
C PHE A 480 7.00 -17.56 7.56
N ARG A 481 6.57 -18.53 6.75
CA ARG A 481 7.40 -19.02 5.63
C ARG A 481 7.70 -17.87 4.70
N ASN A 482 8.95 -17.77 4.24
CA ASN A 482 9.34 -16.99 3.07
C ASN A 482 9.78 -17.93 1.93
N PRO A 483 9.16 -17.89 0.72
CA PRO A 483 8.02 -17.05 0.33
C PRO A 483 6.74 -17.47 1.05
N PHE A 484 5.79 -16.56 1.26
CA PHE A 484 4.55 -16.89 1.97
C PHE A 484 3.72 -17.93 1.22
N VAL A 485 2.97 -18.73 1.97
CA VAL A 485 2.01 -19.69 1.44
C VAL A 485 0.70 -19.51 2.18
N ALA A 486 -0.35 -19.13 1.45
CA ALA A 486 -1.70 -19.08 2.00
C ALA A 486 -2.17 -20.48 2.38
N CYS A 487 -2.95 -20.60 3.44
CA CYS A 487 -3.45 -21.87 3.95
C CYS A 487 -4.85 -21.72 4.51
N ASN A 488 -5.61 -22.81 4.41
CA ASN A 488 -6.89 -22.97 5.09
C ASN A 488 -6.76 -23.90 6.29
N THR A 489 -5.83 -24.85 6.27
CA THR A 489 -5.58 -25.79 7.37
C THR A 489 -4.08 -26.10 7.50
N ASN A 490 -3.70 -26.79 8.58
CA ASN A 490 -2.31 -27.25 8.75
C ASN A 490 -1.88 -28.24 7.65
N THR A 491 -2.81 -28.92 6.98
CA THR A 491 -2.52 -29.84 5.87
C THR A 491 -1.87 -29.12 4.69
N ASP A 492 -2.30 -27.89 4.40
CA ASP A 492 -1.73 -27.06 3.34
C ASP A 492 -0.26 -26.70 3.65
N CYS A 493 0.12 -26.79 4.92
CA CYS A 493 1.44 -26.47 5.43
C CYS A 493 2.31 -27.72 5.69
N ALA A 494 1.79 -28.93 5.47
CA ALA A 494 2.42 -30.18 5.91
C ALA A 494 3.72 -30.51 5.17
N SER A 495 3.87 -30.07 3.91
CA SER A 495 5.06 -30.34 3.08
C SER A 495 6.30 -29.58 3.52
N PHE A 496 6.18 -28.75 4.56
CA PHE A 496 7.17 -27.74 4.84
C PHE A 496 7.76 -27.85 6.24
N THR A 497 9.07 -28.10 6.27
CA THR A 497 9.82 -28.26 7.52
C THR A 497 9.72 -27.01 8.40
N GLY A 498 9.24 -27.19 9.63
CA GLY A 498 9.17 -26.13 10.66
C GLY A 498 8.03 -25.12 10.50
N PHE A 499 7.32 -25.09 9.37
CA PHE A 499 6.23 -24.13 9.10
C PHE A 499 4.93 -24.88 8.80
N THR A 500 4.51 -25.74 9.73
CA THR A 500 3.39 -26.70 9.57
C THR A 500 2.08 -26.19 10.17
N SER A 501 2.05 -24.97 10.68
CA SER A 501 0.88 -24.37 11.32
C SER A 501 0.24 -23.35 10.39
N CYS A 502 -1.08 -23.34 10.31
CA CYS A 502 -1.83 -22.34 9.56
C CYS A 502 -2.36 -21.25 10.50
N GLY A 503 -1.98 -20.00 10.27
CA GLY A 503 -2.42 -18.89 11.12
C GLY A 503 -2.13 -17.53 10.52
N GLN A 504 -2.55 -16.49 11.23
CA GLN A 504 -2.17 -15.10 10.96
C GLN A 504 -1.28 -14.59 12.09
N ARG A 505 -0.81 -13.34 12.03
CA ARG A 505 0.11 -12.82 13.05
C ARG A 505 -0.52 -12.84 14.44
N THR A 506 -1.57 -12.05 14.64
CA THR A 506 -2.36 -12.04 15.88
C THR A 506 -3.80 -12.39 15.59
N SER A 507 -4.41 -13.20 16.46
CA SER A 507 -5.85 -13.55 16.42
C SER A 507 -6.73 -12.29 16.39
N GLY A 508 -7.85 -12.29 15.65
CA GLY A 508 -8.75 -11.13 15.55
C GLY A 508 -8.40 -10.18 14.40
N ALA A 509 -8.92 -8.94 14.45
CA ALA A 509 -8.78 -7.93 13.41
C ALA A 509 -8.79 -6.52 13.99
N PHE A 510 -7.92 -5.64 13.47
CA PHE A 510 -7.90 -4.16 13.55
C PHE A 510 -7.95 -3.47 14.92
N SER A 511 -8.23 -4.17 16.01
CA SER A 511 -8.39 -3.56 17.33
C SER A 511 -8.11 -4.56 18.44
N SER A 512 -7.49 -4.08 19.51
CA SER A 512 -7.28 -4.83 20.75
C SER A 512 -8.44 -4.69 21.74
N ALA A 513 -9.51 -3.97 21.40
CA ALA A 513 -10.65 -3.73 22.30
C ALA A 513 -11.43 -5.01 22.63
N ASP A 514 -11.51 -5.94 21.68
CA ASP A 514 -12.02 -7.30 21.83
C ASP A 514 -11.45 -8.16 20.68
N ILE A 515 -11.60 -9.49 20.75
CA ILE A 515 -11.14 -10.39 19.70
C ILE A 515 -12.23 -10.52 18.63
N ALA A 516 -12.01 -9.86 17.48
CA ALA A 516 -12.94 -9.92 16.36
C ALA A 516 -13.16 -11.36 15.86
N ARG A 517 -14.44 -11.70 15.66
CA ARG A 517 -14.94 -12.93 15.03
C ARG A 517 -15.40 -12.69 13.60
N THR A 518 -16.09 -11.59 13.35
CA THR A 518 -16.58 -11.23 12.02
C THR A 518 -16.32 -9.76 11.73
N ILE A 519 -15.86 -9.48 10.52
CA ILE A 519 -15.76 -8.14 9.94
C ILE A 519 -17.00 -7.95 9.08
N TYR A 520 -17.74 -6.87 9.31
CA TYR A 520 -18.85 -6.44 8.45
C TYR A 520 -18.50 -5.11 7.79
N GLU A 521 -18.66 -5.06 6.48
CA GLU A 521 -18.57 -3.84 5.68
C GLU A 521 -19.87 -3.67 4.90
N THR A 522 -20.41 -2.47 4.87
CA THR A 522 -21.69 -2.10 4.28
C THR A 522 -21.48 -1.00 3.27
N GLY A 523 -21.55 -1.36 2.00
CA GLY A 523 -21.57 -0.42 0.90
C GLY A 523 -22.91 0.31 0.78
N LEU A 524 -23.02 1.11 -0.26
CA LEU A 524 -24.23 1.83 -0.61
C LEU A 524 -24.42 1.81 -2.13
N PRO A 525 -25.47 1.15 -2.64
CA PRO A 525 -25.83 1.25 -4.05
C PRO A 525 -26.19 2.69 -4.42
N ALA A 526 -25.86 3.11 -5.65
CA ALA A 526 -26.10 4.47 -6.09
C ALA A 526 -27.60 4.80 -6.31
N GLY A 527 -28.46 3.78 -6.35
CA GLY A 527 -29.82 3.92 -6.88
C GLY A 527 -29.81 4.05 -8.41
N PRO A 528 -30.94 4.42 -9.03
CA PRO A 528 -31.05 4.48 -10.48
C PRO A 528 -30.01 5.42 -11.12
N LEU A 529 -29.20 4.86 -12.01
CA LEU A 529 -28.19 5.56 -12.80
C LEU A 529 -28.75 5.88 -14.19
N THR A 530 -28.41 7.07 -14.68
CA THR A 530 -28.74 7.51 -16.04
C THR A 530 -27.47 7.68 -16.83
N THR A 531 -27.37 7.04 -17.99
CA THR A 531 -26.28 7.22 -18.96
C THR A 531 -26.24 8.67 -19.43
N GLY A 532 -25.09 9.32 -19.28
CA GLY A 532 -24.92 10.76 -19.50
C GLY A 532 -25.53 11.65 -18.41
N GLY A 533 -25.99 11.06 -17.31
CA GLY A 533 -26.56 11.76 -16.16
C GLY A 533 -25.51 12.33 -15.20
N PRO A 534 -25.94 13.01 -14.13
CA PRO A 534 -25.04 13.55 -13.11
C PRO A 534 -24.38 12.44 -12.28
N ALA A 535 -23.30 12.79 -11.59
CA ALA A 535 -22.66 11.90 -10.62
C ALA A 535 -23.59 11.61 -9.44
N VAL A 536 -23.67 10.34 -9.05
CA VAL A 536 -24.52 9.87 -7.95
C VAL A 536 -23.66 9.22 -6.88
N HIS A 537 -23.98 9.47 -5.61
CA HIS A 537 -23.22 8.95 -4.47
C HIS A 537 -23.28 7.42 -4.42
N GLN A 538 -22.15 6.77 -4.13
CA GLN A 538 -22.02 5.32 -4.01
C GLN A 538 -20.92 4.99 -3.00
N ILE A 539 -21.06 3.87 -2.28
CA ILE A 539 -20.00 3.34 -1.42
C ILE A 539 -19.66 1.93 -1.88
N LEU A 540 -18.39 1.71 -2.20
CA LEU A 540 -17.83 0.40 -2.54
C LEU A 540 -17.02 -0.11 -1.35
N VAL A 541 -17.29 -1.34 -0.93
CA VAL A 541 -16.59 -1.98 0.19
C VAL A 541 -15.83 -3.22 -0.26
N SER A 542 -14.73 -3.51 0.43
CA SER A 542 -13.99 -4.75 0.23
C SER A 542 -13.31 -5.24 1.52
N ILE A 543 -13.26 -6.57 1.69
CA ILE A 543 -12.49 -7.23 2.74
C ILE A 543 -11.51 -8.19 2.05
N PHE A 544 -10.24 -8.16 2.46
CA PHE A 544 -9.17 -8.89 1.80
C PHE A 544 -8.13 -9.39 2.81
N CYS A 545 -7.16 -10.17 2.33
CA CYS A 545 -6.04 -10.67 3.13
C CYS A 545 -4.74 -10.03 2.70
N ILE A 546 -3.92 -9.66 3.69
CA ILE A 546 -2.61 -9.05 3.48
C ILE A 546 -1.54 -10.06 3.89
N PRO A 547 -0.66 -10.49 2.96
CA PRO A 547 0.45 -11.40 3.28
C PRO A 547 1.54 -10.71 4.12
N PRO A 548 2.50 -11.46 4.70
CA PRO A 548 3.65 -10.86 5.38
C PRO A 548 4.49 -10.05 4.39
N THR A 549 5.00 -8.90 4.84
CA THR A 549 5.99 -8.12 4.09
C THR A 549 7.40 -8.66 4.26
N PHE A 550 7.64 -9.44 5.33
CA PHE A 550 8.96 -9.85 5.80
C PHE A 550 9.87 -8.68 6.22
N SER A 551 9.32 -7.47 6.34
CA SER A 551 9.95 -6.35 7.03
C SER A 551 9.52 -6.39 8.50
N PRO A 552 10.43 -6.66 9.46
CA PRO A 552 10.06 -6.71 10.87
C PRO A 552 9.41 -5.42 11.38
N ALA A 553 9.79 -4.25 10.83
CA ALA A 553 9.22 -2.97 11.22
C ALA A 553 7.75 -2.84 10.78
N VAL A 554 7.45 -3.22 9.53
CA VAL A 554 6.09 -3.10 8.97
C VAL A 554 5.19 -4.21 9.50
N ASP A 555 5.64 -5.46 9.47
CA ASP A 555 4.87 -6.59 9.98
C ASP A 555 4.60 -6.42 11.48
N ALA A 556 5.52 -5.81 12.24
CA ALA A 556 5.28 -5.48 13.64
C ALA A 556 4.25 -4.42 13.89
N ALA A 557 4.37 -3.28 13.21
CA ALA A 557 3.47 -2.15 13.42
C ALA A 557 2.06 -2.45 12.89
N ALA A 558 1.95 -2.94 11.66
CA ALA A 558 0.66 -3.20 11.00
C ALA A 558 0.08 -4.59 11.33
N ASP A 559 0.76 -5.37 12.17
CA ASP A 559 0.34 -6.71 12.60
C ASP A 559 0.04 -7.67 11.43
N LEU A 560 0.98 -7.72 10.47
CA LEU A 560 0.87 -8.51 9.23
C LEU A 560 1.63 -9.83 9.32
N PRO A 561 1.10 -10.93 8.74
CA PRO A 561 -0.10 -11.00 7.93
C PRO A 561 -1.39 -10.95 8.75
N GLY A 562 -2.44 -10.41 8.14
CA GLY A 562 -3.74 -10.23 8.76
C GLY A 562 -4.80 -9.82 7.74
N PRO A 563 -6.04 -9.61 8.19
CA PRO A 563 -7.10 -9.07 7.33
C PRO A 563 -6.80 -7.62 6.94
N GLY A 564 -7.50 -7.17 5.90
CA GLY A 564 -7.66 -5.77 5.53
C GLY A 564 -9.11 -5.50 5.16
N ALA A 565 -9.60 -4.29 5.44
CA ALA A 565 -10.94 -3.85 5.08
C ALA A 565 -10.90 -2.39 4.62
N VAL A 566 -11.63 -2.08 3.57
CA VAL A 566 -11.67 -0.73 2.99
C VAL A 566 -13.07 -0.38 2.51
N ALA A 567 -13.46 0.87 2.73
CA ALA A 567 -14.68 1.47 2.20
C ALA A 567 -14.33 2.71 1.35
N PHE A 568 -14.57 2.64 0.05
CA PHE A 568 -14.46 3.78 -0.87
C PHE A 568 -15.80 4.50 -0.92
N ASP A 569 -15.90 5.66 -0.26
CA ASP A 569 -17.00 6.60 -0.48
C ASP A 569 -16.69 7.44 -1.72
N GLY A 570 -17.68 7.67 -2.57
CA GLY A 570 -17.48 8.49 -3.75
C GLY A 570 -18.74 8.68 -4.57
N SER A 571 -18.54 9.02 -5.83
CA SER A 571 -19.63 9.20 -6.79
C SER A 571 -19.35 8.44 -8.08
N VAL A 572 -20.41 7.92 -8.69
CA VAL A 572 -20.37 7.16 -9.94
C VAL A 572 -21.15 7.89 -11.04
N VAL A 573 -20.62 7.85 -12.26
CA VAL A 573 -21.25 8.36 -13.49
C VAL A 573 -21.21 7.28 -14.56
N MET A 574 -22.28 7.18 -15.37
CA MET A 574 -22.31 6.38 -16.59
C MET A 574 -22.16 7.27 -17.82
N THR A 575 -21.31 6.89 -18.76
CA THR A 575 -21.14 7.58 -20.05
C THR A 575 -21.60 6.70 -21.21
N PRO A 576 -22.15 7.29 -22.30
CA PRO A 576 -22.66 6.56 -23.46
C PRO A 576 -21.58 5.93 -24.33
#